data_AF-A0A974PVD7-F1
#
_entry.id   AF-A0A974PVD7-F1
#
_cell.length_a   1.000
_cell.length_b   1.000
_cell.length_c   1.000
_cell.angle_alpha   90.00
_cell.angle_beta   90.00
_cell.angle_gamma   90.00
#
_symmetry.space_group_name_H-M   'P 1'
#
loop_
_entity.id
_entity.type
_entity.pdbx_description
1 polymer ?
#
loop_
_entity_poly.entity_id
_entity_poly.type
_entity_poly.pdbx_seq_one_letter_code
_entity_poly.pdbx_strand_id
1 'polypeptide(L)'
;MAGEYQRIVYPERAEYLSDEPVFRGYRIFLDHWNDITAYLQESYEVLRTRRFSKGLLIFGKQGCGKSVLANKITGDFELTKSSHRESRLTYDKDNIWHRICGGGNEKRHLENIAESTSATVVLQVENNKQWVAEAEKLVAGNPDRACLVIADNCEKDYFLKGLLNVSDDVYLQHGRSAAALRAAGHRFVELCRTSLRGCFFIFFTNDEDFALAFDNHVNEQHKGLIDIRDLKMPNDIQKEAIVRINVNRLNPFSYWLCVDRAGPEEKTAVWKTLRSAETFPASFQAVDNAIRSSAKNREGRPARKCVLNAIALIGSASVENSLEADAAVGEFDEIFVGRNFRIRLYRSDWNEIFGTAREYRMLASEWCLKVIVVGESAVAALLAGQDLAKQLIDQATTYHGPGTHNSTKEAYANLLAQLDAAISAAFPTPDNAAFWSKGGVRNHDYEGKLKVFFPSYNTKSGGLMSARPDLVIDDYTPCSVLSAPMPEADAINGAVRRAANIVEFTAIKDFAFVRLVSYLREQKLGNYIAATQEQ
;
A
#
# COMPACT_ATOMS: atom_id res chain seq x y z
N MET A 1 -21.10 15.66 -18.81
CA MET A 1 -20.47 15.51 -17.48
C MET A 1 -20.87 14.16 -16.92
N ALA A 2 -19.99 13.16 -17.06
CA ALA A 2 -20.24 11.81 -16.57
C ALA A 2 -20.30 11.82 -15.03
N GLY A 3 -21.32 11.20 -14.45
CA GLY A 3 -21.43 11.08 -13.00
C GLY A 3 -20.25 10.30 -12.43
N GLU A 4 -19.39 10.98 -11.67
CA GLU A 4 -18.23 10.38 -11.01
C GLU A 4 -18.63 9.18 -10.15
N TYR A 5 -17.96 8.06 -10.40
CA TYR A 5 -18.05 6.81 -9.67
C TYR A 5 -17.56 7.03 -8.22
N GLN A 6 -18.48 7.12 -7.26
CA GLN A 6 -18.20 7.29 -5.83
C GLN A 6 -18.16 5.93 -5.10
N ARG A 7 -17.34 5.01 -5.59
CA ARG A 7 -17.10 3.73 -4.92
C ARG A 7 -15.63 3.40 -4.93
N ILE A 8 -15.20 2.67 -3.92
CA ILE A 8 -13.85 2.13 -3.91
C ILE A 8 -13.79 0.86 -4.75
N VAL A 9 -12.69 0.69 -5.46
CA VAL A 9 -12.32 -0.54 -6.15
C VAL A 9 -11.59 -1.44 -5.16
N TYR A 10 -12.10 -2.66 -4.99
CA TYR A 10 -11.47 -3.72 -4.22
C TYR A 10 -11.92 -5.10 -4.76
N PRO A 11 -11.12 -6.15 -4.60
CA PRO A 11 -11.47 -7.47 -5.08
C PRO A 11 -12.48 -8.13 -4.13
N GLU A 12 -13.70 -8.39 -4.60
CA GLU A 12 -14.69 -9.18 -3.84
C GLU A 12 -14.31 -10.66 -3.75
N ARG A 13 -13.50 -11.12 -4.70
CA ARG A 13 -13.12 -12.51 -4.92
C ARG A 13 -11.62 -12.60 -5.23
N ALA A 14 -10.99 -13.68 -4.78
CA ALA A 14 -9.54 -13.87 -4.93
C ALA A 14 -9.13 -14.09 -6.39
N GLU A 15 -10.02 -14.70 -7.19
CA GLU A 15 -9.84 -15.00 -8.61
C GLU A 15 -9.63 -13.71 -9.41
N TYR A 16 -10.26 -12.60 -9.02
CA TYR A 16 -10.10 -11.33 -9.71
C TYR A 16 -8.67 -10.76 -9.62
N LEU A 17 -7.88 -11.16 -8.62
CA LEU A 17 -6.51 -10.68 -8.47
C LEU A 17 -5.61 -11.08 -9.65
N SER A 18 -5.83 -12.25 -10.25
CA SER A 18 -5.12 -12.71 -11.45
C SER A 18 -5.79 -12.26 -12.74
N ASP A 19 -7.12 -12.18 -12.74
CA ASP A 19 -7.90 -12.11 -13.97
C ASP A 19 -8.14 -10.67 -14.44
N GLU A 20 -8.18 -9.72 -13.50
CA GLU A 20 -8.62 -8.35 -13.78
C GLU A 20 -7.46 -7.33 -13.67
N PRO A 21 -7.11 -6.62 -14.76
CA PRO A 21 -6.01 -5.65 -14.77
C PRO A 21 -6.14 -4.53 -13.72
N VAL A 22 -7.38 -4.22 -13.32
CA VAL A 22 -7.67 -3.17 -12.33
C VAL A 22 -7.05 -3.49 -10.96
N PHE A 23 -6.85 -4.77 -10.62
CA PHE A 23 -6.29 -5.21 -9.35
C PHE A 23 -4.78 -5.43 -9.36
N ARG A 24 -4.06 -5.11 -10.45
CA ARG A 24 -2.59 -5.22 -10.53
C ARG A 24 -1.86 -4.46 -9.41
N GLY A 25 -2.47 -3.40 -8.86
CA GLY A 25 -1.91 -2.63 -7.75
C GLY A 25 -2.11 -3.24 -6.37
N TYR A 26 -2.94 -4.28 -6.23
CA TYR A 26 -3.28 -4.88 -4.94
C TYR A 26 -2.07 -5.54 -4.29
N ARG A 27 -1.91 -5.36 -2.98
CA ARG A 27 -0.83 -5.90 -2.17
C ARG A 27 -1.36 -6.92 -1.17
N ILE A 28 -0.78 -8.12 -1.22
CA ILE A 28 -1.02 -9.18 -0.24
C ILE A 28 0.04 -9.07 0.85
N PHE A 29 -0.39 -9.00 2.11
CA PHE A 29 0.50 -8.89 3.28
C PHE A 29 0.63 -10.25 3.94
N LEU A 30 1.86 -10.73 4.15
CA LEU A 30 2.10 -12.08 4.63
C LEU A 30 2.26 -12.18 6.17
N ASP A 31 2.46 -11.06 6.86
CA ASP A 31 2.89 -11.09 8.27
C ASP A 31 1.86 -11.69 9.23
N HIS A 32 0.57 -11.55 8.93
CA HIS A 32 -0.49 -12.19 9.69
C HIS A 32 -0.60 -13.70 9.44
N TRP A 33 0.09 -14.22 8.42
CA TRP A 33 0.21 -15.65 8.13
C TRP A 33 1.53 -16.25 8.64
N ASN A 34 2.30 -15.56 9.47
CA ASN A 34 3.59 -16.06 9.95
C ASN A 34 3.49 -17.44 10.62
N ASP A 35 2.46 -17.68 11.43
CA ASP A 35 2.26 -18.98 12.10
C ASP A 35 2.01 -20.12 11.09
N ILE A 36 1.17 -19.87 10.08
CA ILE A 36 0.92 -20.83 9.00
C ILE A 36 2.18 -21.03 8.17
N THR A 37 2.90 -19.95 7.86
CA THR A 37 4.13 -19.98 7.05
C THR A 37 5.23 -20.77 7.75
N ALA A 38 5.39 -20.62 9.07
CA ALA A 38 6.32 -21.39 9.87
C ALA A 38 5.96 -22.89 9.84
N TYR A 39 4.67 -23.22 9.98
CA TYR A 39 4.22 -24.60 9.89
C TYR A 39 4.42 -25.21 8.48
N LEU A 40 4.17 -24.42 7.43
CA LEU A 40 4.42 -24.82 6.04
C LEU A 40 5.91 -25.10 5.82
N GLN A 41 6.79 -24.25 6.37
CA GLN A 41 8.23 -24.44 6.34
C GLN A 41 8.61 -25.77 7.02
N GLU A 42 8.22 -25.98 8.29
CA GLU A 42 8.56 -27.20 9.03
C GLU A 42 8.07 -28.46 8.31
N SER A 43 6.83 -28.44 7.81
CA SER A 43 6.23 -29.57 7.09
C SER A 43 6.95 -29.85 5.77
N TYR A 44 7.32 -28.80 5.04
CA TYR A 44 8.05 -28.91 3.78
C TYR A 44 9.49 -29.41 3.99
N GLU A 45 10.18 -28.99 5.04
CA GLU A 45 11.51 -29.51 5.41
C GLU A 45 11.45 -31.02 5.72
N VAL A 46 10.43 -31.46 6.46
CA VAL A 46 10.19 -32.89 6.73
C VAL A 46 9.91 -33.66 5.44
N LEU A 47 9.08 -33.12 4.55
CA LEU A 47 8.79 -33.71 3.24
C LEU A 47 10.05 -33.90 2.41
N ARG A 48 10.88 -32.85 2.27
CA ARG A 48 12.12 -32.90 1.49
C ARG A 48 13.11 -33.92 2.06
N THR A 49 13.25 -33.94 3.38
CA THR A 49 14.26 -34.77 4.06
C THR A 49 13.85 -36.23 4.16
N ARG A 50 12.57 -36.51 4.48
CA ARG A 50 12.09 -37.85 4.81
C ARG A 50 11.19 -38.48 3.75
N ARG A 51 10.78 -37.72 2.72
CA ARG A 51 9.80 -38.15 1.70
C ARG A 51 8.51 -38.71 2.31
N PHE A 52 8.13 -38.14 3.46
CA PHE A 52 6.92 -38.52 4.17
C PHE A 52 5.77 -37.61 3.73
N SER A 53 4.63 -38.21 3.37
CA SER A 53 3.47 -37.42 2.98
C SER A 53 2.84 -36.76 4.19
N LYS A 54 2.35 -35.54 4.01
CA LYS A 54 1.74 -34.75 5.10
C LYS A 54 0.53 -34.00 4.56
N GLY A 55 -0.50 -33.82 5.39
CA GLY A 55 -1.63 -32.94 5.11
C GLY A 55 -1.64 -31.75 6.06
N LEU A 56 -2.08 -30.61 5.53
CA LEU A 56 -2.46 -29.44 6.28
C LEU A 56 -3.84 -29.01 5.80
N LEU A 57 -4.81 -28.95 6.69
CA LEU A 57 -6.14 -28.45 6.39
C LEU A 57 -6.34 -27.11 7.08
N ILE A 58 -6.49 -26.07 6.27
CA ILE A 58 -6.67 -24.69 6.67
C ILE A 58 -8.15 -24.34 6.55
N PHE A 59 -8.80 -24.07 7.67
CA PHE A 59 -10.21 -23.65 7.68
C PHE A 59 -10.35 -22.18 8.08
N GLY A 60 -11.50 -21.58 7.77
CA GLY A 60 -11.83 -20.21 8.20
C GLY A 60 -13.06 -19.70 7.48
N LYS A 61 -13.63 -18.57 7.92
CA LYS A 61 -14.85 -18.00 7.33
C LYS A 61 -14.67 -17.61 5.85
N GLN A 62 -15.75 -17.62 5.07
CA GLN A 62 -15.72 -17.15 3.69
C GLN A 62 -15.26 -15.68 3.65
N GLY A 63 -14.23 -15.36 2.86
CA GLY A 63 -13.68 -14.01 2.76
C GLY A 63 -12.54 -13.67 3.73
N CYS A 64 -12.00 -14.64 4.49
CA CYS A 64 -10.79 -14.44 5.32
C CYS A 64 -9.46 -14.55 4.55
N GLY A 65 -9.50 -14.87 3.25
CA GLY A 65 -8.29 -14.90 2.40
C GLY A 65 -7.71 -16.28 2.08
N LYS A 66 -8.45 -17.38 2.28
CA LYS A 66 -8.00 -18.76 1.95
C LYS A 66 -7.57 -18.93 0.49
N SER A 67 -8.46 -18.59 -0.45
CA SER A 67 -8.15 -18.66 -1.89
C SER A 67 -7.01 -17.70 -2.27
N VAL A 68 -6.88 -16.56 -1.58
CA VAL A 68 -5.74 -15.65 -1.76
C VAL A 68 -4.43 -16.31 -1.33
N LEU A 69 -4.42 -17.00 -0.18
CA LEU A 69 -3.25 -17.74 0.30
C LEU A 69 -2.89 -18.90 -0.65
N ALA A 70 -3.88 -19.67 -1.12
CA ALA A 70 -3.67 -20.74 -2.10
C ALA A 70 -3.00 -20.19 -3.38
N ASN A 71 -3.59 -19.15 -3.98
CA ASN A 71 -3.07 -18.51 -5.18
C ASN A 71 -1.68 -17.88 -4.94
N LYS A 72 -1.45 -17.33 -3.75
CA LYS A 72 -0.16 -16.73 -3.40
C LYS A 72 0.95 -17.77 -3.31
N ILE A 73 0.70 -18.95 -2.73
CA ILE A 73 1.67 -20.05 -2.68
C ILE A 73 2.04 -20.53 -4.08
N THR A 74 1.04 -20.83 -4.92
CA THR A 74 1.28 -21.29 -6.30
C THR A 74 1.95 -20.22 -7.17
N GLY A 75 1.42 -18.99 -7.12
CA GLY A 75 1.92 -17.87 -7.92
C GLY A 75 3.36 -17.51 -7.55
N ASP A 76 3.68 -17.45 -6.26
CA ASP A 76 5.04 -17.17 -5.80
C ASP A 76 6.02 -18.29 -6.16
N PHE A 77 5.59 -19.55 -6.13
CA PHE A 77 6.39 -20.67 -6.63
C PHE A 77 6.70 -20.52 -8.13
N GLU A 78 5.71 -20.26 -8.98
CA GLU A 78 5.92 -20.11 -10.42
C GLU A 78 6.75 -18.86 -10.78
N LEU A 79 6.58 -17.75 -10.05
CA LEU A 79 7.44 -16.57 -10.16
C LEU A 79 8.90 -16.87 -9.80
N THR A 80 9.10 -17.61 -8.70
CA THR A 80 10.44 -18.04 -8.25
C THR A 80 11.09 -18.96 -9.28
N LYS A 81 10.34 -19.94 -9.78
CA LYS A 81 10.79 -20.90 -10.80
C LYS A 81 11.16 -20.22 -12.12
N SER A 82 10.38 -19.23 -12.55
CA SER A 82 10.68 -18.43 -13.73
C SER A 82 11.94 -17.60 -13.52
N SER A 83 12.06 -16.90 -12.39
CA SER A 83 13.24 -16.09 -12.02
C SER A 83 14.50 -16.94 -11.89
N HIS A 84 14.39 -18.15 -11.37
CA HIS A 84 15.50 -19.11 -11.26
C HIS A 84 15.99 -19.57 -12.64
N ARG A 85 15.07 -19.91 -13.56
CA ARG A 85 15.41 -20.27 -14.96
C ARG A 85 16.13 -19.13 -15.69
N GLU A 86 15.75 -17.89 -15.40
CA GLU A 86 16.39 -16.69 -15.97
C GLU A 86 17.69 -16.27 -15.26
N SER A 87 18.13 -17.00 -14.23
CA SER A 87 19.30 -16.63 -13.40
C SER A 87 19.18 -15.24 -12.76
N ARG A 88 17.96 -14.83 -12.40
CA ARG A 88 17.62 -13.53 -11.77
C ARG A 88 17.03 -13.70 -10.37
N LEU A 89 17.24 -14.84 -9.74
CA LEU A 89 16.66 -15.15 -8.44
C LEU A 89 17.20 -14.20 -7.35
N THR A 90 16.31 -13.40 -6.77
CA THR A 90 16.58 -12.57 -5.60
C THR A 90 15.62 -12.91 -4.48
N TYR A 91 16.05 -12.76 -3.24
CA TYR A 91 15.18 -12.96 -2.09
C TYR A 91 14.14 -11.84 -2.02
N ASP A 92 12.90 -12.23 -1.85
CA ASP A 92 11.76 -11.32 -1.67
C ASP A 92 11.01 -11.73 -0.41
N LYS A 93 10.90 -10.78 0.53
CA LYS A 93 10.18 -10.99 1.80
C LYS A 93 8.67 -11.04 1.59
N ASP A 94 8.14 -10.51 0.50
CA ASP A 94 6.71 -10.51 0.18
C ASP A 94 6.34 -11.72 -0.71
N ASN A 95 7.27 -12.66 -0.88
CA ASN A 95 7.08 -13.94 -1.55
C ASN A 95 6.99 -15.07 -0.49
N ILE A 96 5.84 -15.74 -0.40
CA ILE A 96 5.58 -16.76 0.62
C ILE A 96 6.41 -18.02 0.38
N TRP A 97 6.67 -18.39 -0.88
CA TRP A 97 7.52 -19.53 -1.21
C TRP A 97 8.96 -19.34 -0.72
N HIS A 98 9.48 -18.11 -0.84
CA HIS A 98 10.78 -17.74 -0.27
C HIS A 98 10.78 -17.84 1.27
N ARG A 99 9.69 -17.46 1.95
CA ARG A 99 9.57 -17.63 3.40
C ARG A 99 9.56 -19.11 3.79
N ILE A 100 8.85 -19.96 3.02
CA ILE A 100 8.76 -21.40 3.25
C ILE A 100 10.12 -22.10 3.04
N CYS A 101 10.87 -21.75 1.99
CA CYS A 101 12.11 -22.48 1.63
C CYS A 101 13.41 -21.82 2.13
N GLY A 102 13.38 -20.53 2.48
CA GLY A 102 14.57 -19.74 2.82
C GLY A 102 15.13 -20.01 4.21
N GLY A 103 14.37 -20.67 5.09
CA GLY A 103 14.77 -20.91 6.49
C GLY A 103 14.23 -19.89 7.49
N GLY A 104 13.06 -19.29 7.22
CA GLY A 104 12.42 -18.29 8.08
C GLY A 104 12.84 -16.83 7.83
N ASN A 105 12.27 -15.89 8.58
CA ASN A 105 12.37 -14.44 8.35
C ASN A 105 13.80 -13.84 8.42
N GLU A 106 14.77 -14.57 8.95
CA GLU A 106 16.15 -14.07 9.15
C GLU A 106 17.17 -14.70 8.20
N LYS A 107 16.85 -15.83 7.57
CA LYS A 107 17.79 -16.60 6.75
C LYS A 107 17.45 -16.43 5.26
N ARG A 108 18.34 -15.74 4.55
CA ARG A 108 18.20 -15.38 3.13
C ARG A 108 19.02 -16.32 2.25
N HIS A 109 18.80 -17.63 2.38
CA HIS A 109 19.59 -18.62 1.64
C HIS A 109 19.03 -18.83 0.23
N LEU A 110 19.52 -18.06 -0.73
CA LEU A 110 19.13 -18.17 -2.15
C LEU A 110 19.37 -19.58 -2.71
N GLU A 111 20.41 -20.26 -2.26
CA GLU A 111 20.72 -21.65 -2.64
C GLU A 111 19.60 -22.60 -2.23
N ASN A 112 19.15 -22.53 -0.97
CA ASN A 112 18.04 -23.35 -0.48
C ASN A 112 16.75 -23.08 -1.27
N ILE A 113 16.49 -21.83 -1.62
CA ILE A 113 15.32 -21.45 -2.44
C ILE A 113 15.43 -22.05 -3.84
N ALA A 114 16.60 -21.93 -4.48
CA ALA A 114 16.85 -22.48 -5.81
C ALA A 114 16.71 -24.02 -5.83
N GLU A 115 17.34 -24.69 -4.85
CA GLU A 115 17.30 -26.13 -4.71
C GLU A 115 15.88 -26.64 -4.43
N SER A 116 15.17 -26.01 -3.50
CA SER A 116 13.78 -26.35 -3.15
C SER A 116 12.84 -26.15 -4.33
N THR A 117 12.99 -25.04 -5.05
CA THR A 117 12.20 -24.74 -6.26
C THR A 117 12.41 -25.79 -7.35
N SER A 118 13.67 -26.18 -7.59
CA SER A 118 14.01 -27.21 -8.57
C SER A 118 13.51 -28.60 -8.16
N ALA A 119 13.58 -28.90 -6.86
CA ALA A 119 13.16 -30.17 -6.29
C ALA A 119 11.64 -30.28 -6.05
N THR A 120 10.82 -29.31 -6.45
CA THR A 120 9.37 -29.32 -6.18
C THR A 120 8.53 -29.21 -7.44
N VAL A 121 7.41 -29.94 -7.49
CA VAL A 121 6.29 -29.71 -8.41
C VAL A 121 5.05 -29.30 -7.62
N VAL A 122 4.22 -28.44 -8.21
CA VAL A 122 2.99 -27.95 -7.59
C VAL A 122 1.79 -28.31 -8.47
N LEU A 123 0.73 -28.82 -7.85
CA LEU A 123 -0.59 -29.02 -8.44
C LEU A 123 -1.60 -28.16 -7.68
N GLN A 124 -2.18 -27.18 -8.35
CA GLN A 124 -3.33 -26.43 -7.85
C GLN A 124 -4.62 -27.08 -8.37
N VAL A 125 -5.52 -27.43 -7.46
CA VAL A 125 -6.77 -28.13 -7.74
C VAL A 125 -7.95 -27.18 -7.61
N GLU A 126 -8.65 -26.97 -8.72
CA GLU A 126 -9.81 -26.07 -8.81
C GLU A 126 -11.07 -26.85 -9.24
N ASN A 127 -11.90 -27.25 -8.26
CA ASN A 127 -13.16 -27.97 -8.50
C ASN A 127 -13.05 -29.20 -9.43
N ASN A 128 -11.92 -29.91 -9.41
CA ASN A 128 -11.67 -31.03 -10.31
C ASN A 128 -11.85 -32.38 -9.61
N LYS A 129 -12.83 -33.19 -10.03
CA LYS A 129 -13.06 -34.53 -9.46
C LYS A 129 -11.95 -35.54 -9.79
N GLN A 130 -11.10 -35.27 -10.78
CA GLN A 130 -9.97 -36.13 -11.17
C GLN A 130 -8.65 -35.75 -10.47
N TRP A 131 -8.71 -34.85 -9.47
CA TRP A 131 -7.51 -34.31 -8.83
C TRP A 131 -6.57 -35.37 -8.24
N VAL A 132 -7.11 -36.49 -7.74
CA VAL A 132 -6.30 -37.60 -7.22
C VAL A 132 -5.51 -38.25 -8.35
N ALA A 133 -6.15 -38.57 -9.47
CA ALA A 133 -5.48 -39.16 -10.63
C ALA A 133 -4.43 -38.23 -11.23
N GLU A 134 -4.69 -36.92 -11.24
CA GLU A 134 -3.71 -35.90 -11.64
C GLU A 134 -2.51 -35.83 -10.69
N ALA A 135 -2.75 -35.89 -9.38
CA ALA A 135 -1.69 -35.94 -8.37
C ALA A 135 -0.85 -37.22 -8.52
N GLU A 136 -1.48 -38.38 -8.68
CA GLU A 136 -0.78 -39.66 -8.91
C GLU A 136 0.08 -39.61 -10.17
N LYS A 137 -0.46 -39.08 -11.27
CA LYS A 137 0.29 -38.88 -12.51
C LYS A 137 1.47 -37.92 -12.31
N LEU A 138 1.28 -36.84 -11.54
CA LEU A 138 2.32 -35.87 -11.27
C LEU A 138 3.46 -36.48 -10.44
N VAL A 139 3.13 -37.25 -9.40
CA VAL A 139 4.10 -37.97 -8.56
C VAL A 139 4.85 -39.02 -9.37
N ALA A 140 4.14 -39.86 -10.13
CA ALA A 140 4.74 -40.89 -10.95
C ALA A 140 5.68 -40.30 -12.03
N GLY A 141 5.35 -39.14 -12.58
CA GLY A 141 6.20 -38.41 -13.53
C GLY A 141 7.39 -37.67 -12.89
N ASN A 142 7.43 -37.54 -11.56
CA ASN A 142 8.46 -36.79 -10.84
C ASN A 142 8.93 -37.52 -9.56
N PRO A 143 9.48 -38.75 -9.66
CA PRO A 143 9.78 -39.59 -8.50
C PRO A 143 10.79 -38.96 -7.51
N ASP A 144 11.72 -38.15 -8.03
CA ASP A 144 12.77 -37.51 -7.23
C ASP A 144 12.38 -36.11 -6.72
N ARG A 145 11.13 -35.66 -6.91
CA ARG A 145 10.70 -34.31 -6.50
C ARG A 145 9.61 -34.37 -5.44
N ALA A 146 9.58 -33.36 -4.58
CA ALA A 146 8.48 -33.12 -3.67
C ALA A 146 7.25 -32.70 -4.48
N CYS A 147 6.09 -33.25 -4.16
CA CYS A 147 4.83 -32.86 -4.80
C CYS A 147 3.98 -32.06 -3.81
N LEU A 148 3.71 -30.80 -4.13
CA LEU A 148 2.80 -29.95 -3.37
C LEU A 148 1.44 -29.97 -4.05
N VAL A 149 0.40 -30.43 -3.35
CA VAL A 149 -0.98 -30.46 -3.86
C VAL A 149 -1.81 -29.49 -3.05
N ILE A 150 -2.32 -28.45 -3.71
CA ILE A 150 -3.08 -27.38 -3.09
C ILE A 150 -4.52 -27.47 -3.60
N ALA A 151 -5.49 -27.71 -2.73
CA ALA A 151 -6.90 -27.80 -3.10
C ALA A 151 -7.74 -26.78 -2.34
N ASP A 152 -8.55 -26.01 -3.06
CA ASP A 152 -9.41 -24.97 -2.49
C ASP A 152 -10.89 -25.37 -2.45
N ASN A 153 -11.62 -24.92 -1.42
CA ASN A 153 -13.01 -25.29 -1.15
C ASN A 153 -13.26 -26.81 -1.05
N CYS A 154 -12.42 -27.52 -0.28
CA CYS A 154 -12.48 -28.98 -0.12
C CYS A 154 -13.79 -29.50 0.51
N GLU A 155 -14.62 -28.64 1.09
CA GLU A 155 -15.97 -29.00 1.56
C GLU A 155 -16.92 -29.40 0.42
N LYS A 156 -16.58 -29.04 -0.83
CA LYS A 156 -17.38 -29.35 -2.01
C LYS A 156 -17.18 -30.78 -2.45
N ASP A 157 -18.18 -31.29 -3.17
CA ASP A 157 -18.25 -32.69 -3.59
C ASP A 157 -17.05 -33.17 -4.40
N TYR A 158 -16.40 -32.30 -5.18
CA TYR A 158 -15.26 -32.70 -6.02
C TYR A 158 -14.14 -33.36 -5.20
N PHE A 159 -13.93 -32.90 -3.96
CA PHE A 159 -12.85 -33.37 -3.11
C PHE A 159 -13.10 -34.81 -2.67
N LEU A 160 -14.28 -35.07 -2.10
CA LEU A 160 -14.70 -36.40 -1.66
C LEU A 160 -14.87 -37.36 -2.85
N LYS A 161 -15.46 -36.90 -3.95
CA LYS A 161 -15.59 -37.68 -5.19
C LYS A 161 -14.23 -38.11 -5.73
N GLY A 162 -13.24 -37.22 -5.70
CA GLY A 162 -11.88 -37.52 -6.12
C GLY A 162 -11.20 -38.55 -5.23
N LEU A 163 -11.33 -38.43 -3.90
CA LEU A 163 -10.78 -39.43 -2.97
C LEU A 163 -11.43 -40.80 -3.15
N LEU A 164 -12.76 -40.85 -3.24
CA LEU A 164 -13.52 -42.08 -3.32
C LEU A 164 -13.54 -42.71 -4.73
N ASN A 165 -13.12 -41.95 -5.76
CA ASN A 165 -13.19 -42.33 -7.16
C ASN A 165 -14.61 -42.80 -7.58
N VAL A 166 -15.63 -42.03 -7.17
CA VAL A 166 -17.05 -42.34 -7.46
C VAL A 166 -17.61 -41.41 -8.53
N SER A 167 -18.56 -41.92 -9.32
CA SER A 167 -19.28 -41.11 -10.31
C SER A 167 -20.25 -40.12 -9.65
N ASP A 168 -20.68 -39.12 -10.43
CA ASP A 168 -21.67 -38.14 -9.95
C ASP A 168 -23.00 -38.81 -9.58
N ASP A 169 -23.43 -39.82 -10.35
CA ASP A 169 -24.68 -40.56 -10.10
C ASP A 169 -24.65 -41.32 -8.77
N VAL A 170 -23.53 -42.00 -8.48
CA VAL A 170 -23.35 -42.75 -7.22
C VAL A 170 -23.31 -41.79 -6.03
N TYR A 171 -22.65 -40.65 -6.20
CA TYR A 171 -22.57 -39.66 -5.13
C TYR A 171 -23.90 -38.94 -4.89
N LEU A 172 -24.69 -38.66 -5.93
CA LEU A 172 -26.03 -38.07 -5.79
C LEU A 172 -26.99 -38.97 -4.99
N GLN A 173 -26.84 -40.29 -5.08
CA GLN A 173 -27.70 -41.24 -4.36
C GLN A 173 -27.39 -41.33 -2.87
N HIS A 174 -26.13 -41.13 -2.47
CA HIS A 174 -25.67 -41.31 -1.08
C HIS A 174 -25.29 -40.00 -0.38
N GLY A 175 -25.07 -38.93 -1.15
CA GLY A 175 -24.70 -37.61 -0.70
C GLY A 175 -23.41 -37.56 0.13
N ARG A 176 -23.17 -36.38 0.71
CA ARG A 176 -22.14 -36.17 1.72
C ARG A 176 -22.60 -36.75 3.06
N SER A 177 -22.29 -38.02 3.31
CA SER A 177 -22.59 -38.71 4.56
C SER A 177 -21.35 -38.87 5.46
N ALA A 178 -21.55 -39.10 6.76
CA ALA A 178 -20.46 -39.41 7.68
C ALA A 178 -19.68 -40.67 7.25
N ALA A 179 -20.37 -41.65 6.64
CA ALA A 179 -19.75 -42.84 6.08
C ALA A 179 -18.84 -42.51 4.89
N ALA A 180 -19.30 -41.62 3.98
CA ALA A 180 -18.48 -41.16 2.85
C ALA A 180 -17.24 -40.40 3.32
N LEU A 181 -17.37 -39.53 4.33
CA LEU A 181 -16.24 -38.79 4.89
C LEU A 181 -15.22 -39.71 5.56
N ARG A 182 -15.67 -40.70 6.33
CA ARG A 182 -14.80 -41.73 6.92
C ARG A 182 -14.07 -42.53 5.86
N ALA A 183 -14.79 -42.99 4.83
CA ALA A 183 -14.20 -43.72 3.72
C ALA A 183 -13.16 -42.87 2.97
N ALA A 184 -13.43 -41.57 2.78
CA ALA A 184 -12.50 -40.65 2.15
C ALA A 184 -11.24 -40.43 3.00
N GLY A 185 -11.37 -40.30 4.33
CA GLY A 185 -10.22 -40.21 5.24
C GLY A 185 -9.35 -41.47 5.22
N HIS A 186 -9.97 -42.65 5.25
CA HIS A 186 -9.25 -43.93 5.11
C HIS A 186 -8.52 -44.03 3.77
N ARG A 187 -9.20 -43.66 2.68
CA ARG A 187 -8.64 -43.69 1.33
C ARG A 187 -7.49 -42.70 1.17
N PHE A 188 -7.58 -41.51 1.77
CA PHE A 188 -6.48 -40.54 1.79
C PHE A 188 -5.23 -41.10 2.48
N VAL A 189 -5.38 -41.80 3.61
CA VAL A 189 -4.26 -42.46 4.31
C VAL A 189 -3.63 -43.54 3.44
N GLU A 190 -4.45 -44.36 2.78
CA GLU A 190 -3.98 -45.41 1.86
C GLU A 190 -3.16 -44.81 0.71
N LEU A 191 -3.68 -43.76 0.06
CA LEU A 191 -3.00 -43.05 -1.03
C LEU A 191 -1.67 -42.47 -0.56
N CYS A 192 -1.62 -41.82 0.60
CA CYS A 192 -0.39 -41.26 1.17
C CYS A 192 0.68 -42.33 1.49
N ARG A 193 0.26 -43.57 1.78
CA ARG A 193 1.16 -44.71 2.01
C ARG A 193 1.62 -45.37 0.71
N THR A 194 0.94 -45.11 -0.41
CA THR A 194 1.14 -45.79 -1.69
C THR A 194 1.47 -44.80 -2.80
N SER A 195 0.54 -44.50 -3.70
CA SER A 195 0.74 -43.73 -4.94
C SER A 195 1.03 -42.26 -4.72
N LEU A 196 0.63 -41.70 -3.58
CA LEU A 196 0.87 -40.29 -3.21
C LEU A 196 1.89 -40.15 -2.09
N ARG A 197 2.86 -41.06 -2.03
CA ARG A 197 4.00 -40.96 -1.12
C ARG A 197 4.91 -39.80 -1.54
N GLY A 198 5.36 -38.99 -0.58
CA GLY A 198 6.20 -37.81 -0.86
C GLY A 198 5.40 -36.58 -1.31
N CYS A 199 4.11 -36.53 -0.98
CA CYS A 199 3.24 -35.37 -1.22
C CYS A 199 3.01 -34.55 0.04
N PHE A 200 3.02 -33.23 -0.09
CA PHE A 200 2.47 -32.32 0.91
C PHE A 200 1.17 -31.74 0.39
N PHE A 201 0.09 -31.98 1.13
CA PHE A 201 -1.25 -31.54 0.79
C PHE A 201 -1.61 -30.31 1.61
N ILE A 202 -2.08 -29.26 0.95
CA ILE A 202 -2.64 -28.07 1.58
C ILE A 202 -4.09 -27.95 1.13
N PHE A 203 -5.00 -28.16 2.06
CA PHE A 203 -6.44 -28.14 1.81
C PHE A 203 -7.06 -26.91 2.44
N PHE A 204 -7.91 -26.21 1.71
CA PHE A 204 -8.64 -25.06 2.22
C PHE A 204 -10.13 -25.36 2.32
N THR A 205 -10.77 -24.96 3.41
CA THR A 205 -12.22 -25.13 3.57
C THR A 205 -12.89 -23.98 4.33
N ASN A 206 -14.16 -23.73 4.01
CA ASN A 206 -15.02 -22.83 4.79
C ASN A 206 -15.77 -23.54 5.94
N ASP A 207 -15.71 -24.87 5.99
CA ASP A 207 -16.54 -25.72 6.84
C ASP A 207 -15.67 -26.32 7.97
N GLU A 208 -15.83 -25.80 9.19
CA GLU A 208 -15.08 -26.25 10.37
C GLU A 208 -15.47 -27.68 10.78
N ASP A 209 -16.75 -28.05 10.67
CA ASP A 209 -17.20 -29.40 11.01
C ASP A 209 -16.61 -30.43 10.04
N PHE A 210 -16.52 -30.07 8.75
CA PHE A 210 -15.79 -30.86 7.76
C PHE A 210 -14.32 -31.05 8.14
N ALA A 211 -13.64 -29.95 8.47
CA ALA A 211 -12.23 -29.92 8.83
C ALA A 211 -11.94 -30.89 9.98
N LEU A 212 -12.70 -30.74 11.07
CA LEU A 212 -12.57 -31.55 12.28
C LEU A 212 -12.88 -33.02 12.02
N ALA A 213 -13.97 -33.31 11.30
CA ALA A 213 -14.36 -34.69 11.03
C ALA A 213 -13.39 -35.41 10.07
N PHE A 214 -12.87 -34.72 9.05
CA PHE A 214 -11.86 -35.30 8.16
C PHE A 214 -10.54 -35.54 8.88
N ASP A 215 -10.07 -34.56 9.68
CA ASP A 215 -8.88 -34.71 10.52
C ASP A 215 -8.97 -35.93 11.43
N ASN A 216 -10.08 -36.05 12.17
CA ASN A 216 -10.33 -37.17 13.08
C ASN A 216 -10.23 -38.51 12.35
N HIS A 217 -10.91 -38.69 11.21
CA HIS A 217 -10.88 -39.96 10.49
C HIS A 217 -9.51 -40.31 9.89
N VAL A 218 -8.73 -39.32 9.49
CA VAL A 218 -7.35 -39.54 9.03
C VAL A 218 -6.44 -39.90 10.22
N ASN A 219 -6.53 -39.17 11.32
CA ASN A 219 -5.67 -39.34 12.49
C ASN A 219 -6.01 -40.58 13.33
N GLU A 220 -7.24 -41.10 13.26
CA GLU A 220 -7.62 -42.42 13.77
C GLU A 220 -6.82 -43.55 13.09
N GLN A 221 -6.54 -43.42 11.79
CA GLN A 221 -5.78 -44.41 11.00
C GLN A 221 -4.27 -44.15 10.98
N HIS A 222 -3.88 -42.89 11.02
CA HIS A 222 -2.49 -42.46 11.03
C HIS A 222 -2.34 -41.13 11.77
N LYS A 223 -2.06 -41.20 13.07
CA LYS A 223 -1.83 -40.02 13.91
C LYS A 223 -0.75 -39.11 13.31
N GLY A 224 -1.06 -37.83 13.20
CA GLY A 224 -0.16 -36.79 12.69
C GLY A 224 0.07 -36.87 11.17
N LEU A 225 -0.77 -37.58 10.40
CA LEU A 225 -0.69 -37.50 8.94
C LEU A 225 -1.24 -36.17 8.43
N ILE A 226 -2.29 -35.67 9.07
CA ILE A 226 -2.90 -34.36 8.79
C ILE A 226 -2.96 -33.53 10.07
N ASP A 227 -2.82 -32.23 9.91
CA ASP A 227 -3.05 -31.25 10.98
C ASP A 227 -4.02 -30.18 10.47
N ILE A 228 -4.79 -29.61 11.40
CA ILE A 228 -5.71 -28.51 11.14
C ILE A 228 -5.18 -27.18 11.65
N ARG A 229 -5.45 -26.09 10.91
CA ARG A 229 -5.13 -24.72 11.31
C ARG A 229 -6.26 -23.78 10.94
N ASP A 230 -6.59 -22.87 11.85
CA ASP A 230 -7.49 -21.76 11.58
C ASP A 230 -6.74 -20.63 10.83
N LEU A 231 -7.30 -20.18 9.72
CA LEU A 231 -6.86 -18.98 9.00
C LEU A 231 -7.48 -17.74 9.66
N LYS A 232 -6.80 -17.28 10.70
CA LYS A 232 -7.20 -16.10 11.45
C LYS A 232 -7.14 -14.84 10.59
N MET A 233 -8.15 -13.99 10.78
CA MET A 233 -8.06 -12.61 10.31
C MET A 233 -6.89 -11.89 11.01
N PRO A 234 -6.21 -10.95 10.35
CA PRO A 234 -5.26 -10.08 11.00
C PRO A 234 -5.91 -9.34 12.18
N ASN A 235 -5.09 -8.97 13.17
CA ASN A 235 -5.55 -8.11 14.25
C ASN A 235 -6.05 -6.76 13.71
N ASP A 236 -6.79 -6.01 14.54
CA ASP A 236 -7.49 -4.82 14.08
C ASP A 236 -6.57 -3.79 13.43
N ILE A 237 -5.39 -3.53 14.00
CA ILE A 237 -4.41 -2.58 13.47
C ILE A 237 -3.86 -3.04 12.12
N GLN A 238 -3.50 -4.32 12.00
CA GLN A 238 -3.02 -4.90 10.75
C GLN A 238 -4.13 -4.92 9.68
N LYS A 239 -5.36 -5.22 10.07
CA LYS A 239 -6.54 -5.23 9.19
C LYS A 239 -6.80 -3.85 8.59
N GLU A 240 -6.80 -2.80 9.41
CA GLU A 240 -6.92 -1.42 8.92
C GLU A 240 -5.76 -1.07 7.98
N ALA A 241 -4.51 -1.40 8.33
CA ALA A 241 -3.36 -1.13 7.46
C ALA A 241 -3.51 -1.80 6.08
N ILE A 242 -3.91 -3.08 6.03
CA ILE A 242 -4.14 -3.82 4.79
C ILE A 242 -5.24 -3.16 3.95
N VAL A 243 -6.36 -2.80 4.58
CA VAL A 243 -7.50 -2.15 3.90
C VAL A 243 -7.08 -0.78 3.38
N ARG A 244 -6.46 0.06 4.22
CA ARG A 244 -5.99 1.40 3.89
C ARG A 244 -5.02 1.39 2.71
N ILE A 245 -3.96 0.58 2.79
CA ILE A 245 -2.94 0.52 1.75
C ILE A 245 -3.55 0.06 0.42
N ASN A 246 -4.41 -0.95 0.44
CA ASN A 246 -5.06 -1.42 -0.79
C ASN A 246 -6.08 -0.43 -1.34
N VAL A 247 -6.81 0.31 -0.50
CA VAL A 247 -7.65 1.42 -0.96
C VAL A 247 -6.79 2.46 -1.68
N ASN A 248 -5.68 2.92 -1.06
CA ASN A 248 -4.79 3.92 -1.65
C ASN A 248 -4.12 3.44 -2.95
N ARG A 249 -3.78 2.15 -3.05
CA ARG A 249 -3.12 1.57 -4.23
C ARG A 249 -4.07 1.28 -5.38
N LEU A 250 -5.36 1.06 -5.12
CA LEU A 250 -6.33 0.73 -6.17
C LEU A 250 -7.14 1.93 -6.66
N ASN A 251 -7.27 2.98 -5.85
CA ASN A 251 -8.21 4.08 -6.09
C ASN A 251 -7.52 5.40 -6.42
N PRO A 252 -8.19 6.32 -7.14
CA PRO A 252 -7.68 7.66 -7.43
C PRO A 252 -7.82 8.63 -6.25
N PHE A 253 -8.18 8.14 -5.07
CA PHE A 253 -8.32 8.92 -3.84
C PHE A 253 -7.86 8.07 -2.65
N SER A 254 -7.48 8.74 -1.56
CA SER A 254 -7.00 8.08 -0.36
C SER A 254 -8.16 7.50 0.47
N TYR A 255 -7.84 6.45 1.23
CA TYR A 255 -8.65 5.92 2.33
C TYR A 255 -9.07 7.04 3.30
N TRP A 256 -8.17 7.98 3.56
CA TRP A 256 -8.41 9.11 4.43
C TRP A 256 -9.48 10.04 3.91
N LEU A 257 -9.50 10.32 2.60
CA LEU A 257 -10.58 11.07 1.98
C LEU A 257 -11.94 10.40 2.21
N CYS A 258 -12.00 9.06 2.09
CA CYS A 258 -13.22 8.29 2.35
C CYS A 258 -13.72 8.51 3.78
N VAL A 259 -12.82 8.38 4.77
CA VAL A 259 -13.17 8.57 6.18
C VAL A 259 -13.55 10.02 6.45
N ASP A 260 -12.79 11.02 5.99
CA ASP A 260 -13.04 12.42 6.32
C ASP A 260 -14.41 12.90 5.83
N ARG A 261 -14.80 12.49 4.62
CA ARG A 261 -16.05 12.86 3.97
C ARG A 261 -17.26 12.13 4.54
N ALA A 262 -17.05 11.02 5.23
CA ALA A 262 -18.11 10.22 5.82
C ALA A 262 -18.89 10.99 6.91
N GLY A 263 -20.17 10.66 7.05
CA GLY A 263 -21.00 11.12 8.15
C GLY A 263 -20.59 10.53 9.50
N PRO A 264 -21.07 11.10 10.62
CA PRO A 264 -20.77 10.59 11.96
C PRO A 264 -21.13 9.10 12.12
N GLU A 265 -22.28 8.69 11.57
CA GLU A 265 -22.77 7.31 11.63
C GLU A 265 -21.85 6.36 10.85
N GLU A 266 -21.44 6.75 9.64
CA GLU A 266 -20.56 5.92 8.81
C GLU A 266 -19.15 5.85 9.36
N LYS A 267 -18.62 6.92 9.96
CA LYS A 267 -17.34 6.86 10.71
C LYS A 267 -17.41 5.85 11.85
N THR A 268 -18.48 5.92 12.63
CA THR A 268 -18.76 4.98 13.72
C THR A 268 -18.85 3.55 13.18
N ALA A 269 -19.52 3.34 12.05
CA ALA A 269 -19.66 2.05 11.40
C ALA A 269 -18.31 1.51 10.91
N VAL A 270 -17.48 2.32 10.24
CA VAL A 270 -16.11 1.95 9.82
C VAL A 270 -15.29 1.52 11.02
N TRP A 271 -15.29 2.28 12.11
CA TRP A 271 -14.56 1.92 13.33
C TRP A 271 -15.02 0.57 13.89
N LYS A 272 -16.35 0.37 14.02
CA LYS A 272 -16.92 -0.86 14.58
C LYS A 272 -16.60 -2.07 13.70
N THR A 273 -16.82 -1.95 12.39
CA THR A 273 -16.56 -3.02 11.43
C THR A 273 -15.07 -3.34 11.35
N LEU A 274 -14.18 -2.35 11.34
CA LEU A 274 -12.74 -2.64 11.31
C LEU A 274 -12.27 -3.40 12.56
N ARG A 275 -12.94 -3.27 13.72
CA ARG A 275 -12.66 -4.12 14.89
C ARG A 275 -13.31 -5.50 14.80
N SER A 276 -14.60 -5.57 14.49
CA SER A 276 -15.35 -6.83 14.59
C SER A 276 -15.38 -7.68 13.31
N ALA A 277 -14.97 -7.13 12.16
CA ALA A 277 -15.07 -7.84 10.89
C ALA A 277 -14.19 -9.08 10.88
N GLU A 278 -14.81 -10.18 10.47
CA GLU A 278 -14.21 -11.49 10.30
C GLU A 278 -13.82 -11.77 8.84
N THR A 279 -14.01 -10.78 7.95
CA THR A 279 -13.72 -10.90 6.51
C THR A 279 -13.17 -9.59 5.95
N PHE A 280 -12.31 -9.68 4.92
CA PHE A 280 -11.82 -8.49 4.23
C PHE A 280 -12.91 -7.76 3.42
N PRO A 281 -13.79 -8.45 2.66
CA PRO A 281 -14.86 -7.77 1.94
C PRO A 281 -15.75 -6.89 2.84
N ALA A 282 -16.07 -7.35 4.06
CA ALA A 282 -16.83 -6.52 5.01
C ALA A 282 -16.06 -5.25 5.43
N SER A 283 -14.74 -5.37 5.61
CA SER A 283 -13.87 -4.25 5.97
C SER A 283 -13.77 -3.22 4.83
N PHE A 284 -13.59 -3.67 3.58
CA PHE A 284 -13.62 -2.79 2.41
C PHE A 284 -15.01 -2.16 2.20
N GLN A 285 -16.08 -2.94 2.30
CA GLN A 285 -17.44 -2.43 2.12
C GLN A 285 -17.81 -1.36 3.15
N ALA A 286 -17.28 -1.42 4.37
CA ALA A 286 -17.46 -0.36 5.37
C ALA A 286 -16.86 0.97 4.88
N VAL A 287 -15.66 0.94 4.30
CA VAL A 287 -15.00 2.12 3.72
C VAL A 287 -15.73 2.60 2.46
N ASP A 288 -16.19 1.68 1.61
CA ASP A 288 -17.01 1.99 0.43
C ASP A 288 -18.29 2.73 0.83
N ASN A 289 -19.00 2.22 1.84
CA ASN A 289 -20.21 2.85 2.34
C ASN A 289 -19.94 4.25 2.89
N ALA A 290 -18.78 4.46 3.53
CA ALA A 290 -18.38 5.74 4.10
C ALA A 290 -18.18 6.83 3.05
N ILE A 291 -17.56 6.50 1.89
CA ILE A 291 -17.45 7.46 0.79
C ILE A 291 -18.76 7.59 0.01
N ARG A 292 -19.52 6.50 -0.16
CA ARG A 292 -20.79 6.51 -0.92
C ARG A 292 -21.85 7.41 -0.31
N SER A 293 -21.95 7.48 1.02
CA SER A 293 -22.91 8.34 1.69
C SER A 293 -22.47 9.79 1.81
N SER A 294 -21.23 10.11 1.38
CA SER A 294 -20.71 11.46 1.47
C SER A 294 -21.33 12.40 0.43
N ALA A 295 -21.75 13.59 0.89
CA ALA A 295 -22.12 14.66 -0.02
C ALA A 295 -20.88 15.12 -0.81
N LYS A 296 -21.00 15.26 -2.14
CA LYS A 296 -19.90 15.63 -3.05
C LYS A 296 -19.12 16.88 -2.61
N ASN A 297 -19.82 17.84 -2.00
CA ASN A 297 -19.26 19.14 -1.59
C ASN A 297 -18.75 19.16 -0.15
N ARG A 298 -18.81 18.03 0.58
CA ARG A 298 -18.25 17.99 1.93
C ARG A 298 -16.74 17.91 1.82
N GLU A 299 -16.07 19.03 2.06
CA GLU A 299 -14.69 19.00 2.51
C GLU A 299 -14.69 18.33 3.89
N GLY A 300 -14.35 17.04 3.92
CA GLY A 300 -14.29 16.28 5.15
C GLY A 300 -13.38 16.98 6.16
N ARG A 301 -13.81 17.04 7.43
CA ARG A 301 -12.91 17.43 8.52
C ARG A 301 -12.19 16.16 9.02
N PRO A 302 -10.86 16.18 9.18
CA PRO A 302 -9.95 17.32 9.02
C PRO A 302 -9.68 17.66 7.55
N ALA A 303 -9.81 18.95 7.19
CA ALA A 303 -9.40 19.45 5.88
C ALA A 303 -7.91 19.13 5.66
N ARG A 304 -7.53 18.65 4.47
CA ARG A 304 -6.16 18.35 4.01
C ARG A 304 -5.11 19.20 4.72
N LYS A 305 -4.43 18.63 5.73
CA LYS A 305 -3.39 19.32 6.51
C LYS A 305 -1.97 18.95 6.07
N CYS A 306 -1.86 18.08 5.08
CA CYS A 306 -0.61 17.72 4.46
C CYS A 306 -0.31 18.75 3.37
N VAL A 307 0.84 19.42 3.44
CA VAL A 307 1.24 20.47 2.50
C VAL A 307 2.63 20.18 1.98
N LEU A 308 2.73 20.14 0.65
CA LEU A 308 3.99 20.12 -0.06
C LEU A 308 4.29 21.53 -0.56
N ASN A 309 5.34 22.16 -0.03
CA ASN A 309 5.83 23.45 -0.46
C ASN A 309 6.93 23.24 -1.50
N ALA A 310 6.76 23.80 -2.69
CA ALA A 310 7.76 23.81 -3.74
C ALA A 310 8.33 25.22 -3.87
N ILE A 311 9.54 25.44 -3.35
CA ILE A 311 10.26 26.71 -3.41
C ILE A 311 11.16 26.71 -4.64
N ALA A 312 10.83 27.56 -5.63
CA ALA A 312 11.61 27.76 -6.83
C ALA A 312 12.36 29.10 -6.76
N LEU A 313 13.70 29.02 -6.66
CA LEU A 313 14.60 30.15 -6.84
C LEU A 313 14.72 30.43 -8.34
N ILE A 314 14.35 31.63 -8.80
CA ILE A 314 14.28 31.93 -10.23
C ILE A 314 15.24 33.03 -10.66
N GLY A 315 15.83 32.84 -11.83
CA GLY A 315 16.65 33.85 -12.49
C GLY A 315 15.88 34.59 -13.57
N SER A 316 16.23 35.87 -13.81
CA SER A 316 15.87 36.66 -15.01
C SER A 316 14.37 36.77 -15.41
N ALA A 317 13.45 36.16 -14.66
CA ALA A 317 12.02 36.11 -14.91
C ALA A 317 11.26 37.01 -13.92
N SER A 318 10.17 37.62 -14.38
CA SER A 318 9.28 38.38 -13.50
C SER A 318 8.56 37.43 -12.55
N VAL A 319 8.74 37.64 -11.24
CA VAL A 319 8.04 36.91 -10.18
C VAL A 319 6.53 37.09 -10.33
N GLU A 320 6.08 38.30 -10.63
CA GLU A 320 4.66 38.65 -10.78
C GLU A 320 3.98 37.82 -11.87
N ASN A 321 4.68 37.53 -12.96
CA ASN A 321 4.13 36.82 -14.12
C ASN A 321 4.52 35.32 -14.16
N SER A 322 5.19 34.83 -13.11
CA SER A 322 5.77 33.48 -13.10
C SER A 322 4.73 32.34 -13.10
N LEU A 323 3.55 32.56 -12.55
CA LEU A 323 2.49 31.55 -12.40
C LEU A 323 1.23 31.90 -13.23
N GLU A 324 1.38 32.23 -14.52
CA GLU A 324 0.24 32.56 -15.40
C GLU A 324 -0.40 31.32 -16.06
N ALA A 325 -0.91 31.42 -17.30
CA ALA A 325 -1.88 30.52 -17.91
C ALA A 325 -1.60 29.01 -17.72
N ASP A 326 -0.35 28.56 -17.87
CA ASP A 326 0.05 27.15 -17.71
C ASP A 326 -0.04 26.62 -16.26
N ALA A 327 -0.13 27.54 -15.29
CA ALA A 327 -0.21 27.26 -13.87
C ALA A 327 -1.64 27.45 -13.31
N ALA A 328 -2.61 27.88 -14.13
CA ALA A 328 -4.00 28.11 -13.73
C ALA A 328 -4.83 26.81 -13.83
N VAL A 329 -4.42 25.80 -13.06
CA VAL A 329 -5.00 24.45 -13.05
C VAL A 329 -5.52 24.12 -11.66
N GLY A 330 -6.70 23.48 -11.57
CA GLY A 330 -7.36 23.12 -10.32
C GLY A 330 -7.87 24.32 -9.51
N GLU A 331 -8.23 24.07 -8.25
CA GLU A 331 -8.65 25.12 -7.32
C GLU A 331 -7.44 25.66 -6.56
N PHE A 332 -7.21 26.98 -6.65
CA PHE A 332 -6.07 27.62 -6.00
C PHE A 332 -6.42 28.98 -5.41
N ASP A 333 -5.62 29.39 -4.43
CA ASP A 333 -5.64 30.72 -3.83
C ASP A 333 -4.29 31.42 -4.10
N GLU A 334 -4.35 32.68 -4.53
CA GLU A 334 -3.21 33.59 -4.47
C GLU A 334 -3.04 34.07 -3.04
N ILE A 335 -2.02 33.55 -2.35
CA ILE A 335 -1.74 33.94 -0.97
C ILE A 335 -1.02 35.29 -0.95
N PHE A 336 -0.09 35.49 -1.90
CA PHE A 336 0.67 36.73 -2.01
C PHE A 336 1.31 36.88 -3.40
N VAL A 337 1.27 38.09 -3.95
CA VAL A 337 1.96 38.48 -5.17
C VAL A 337 2.75 39.74 -4.87
N GLY A 338 4.08 39.61 -4.81
CA GLY A 338 4.99 40.73 -4.60
C GLY A 338 6.08 40.78 -5.68
N ARG A 339 7.01 41.71 -5.51
CA ARG A 339 8.09 41.94 -6.47
C ARG A 339 9.18 40.87 -6.38
N ASN A 340 9.46 40.37 -5.18
CA ASN A 340 10.58 39.46 -4.92
C ASN A 340 10.12 38.04 -4.66
N PHE A 341 8.87 37.81 -4.30
CA PHE A 341 8.32 36.46 -4.20
C PHE A 341 6.81 36.42 -4.46
N ARG A 342 6.34 35.25 -4.89
CA ARG A 342 4.93 34.94 -5.14
C ARG A 342 4.58 33.60 -4.50
N ILE A 343 3.40 33.51 -3.92
CA ILE A 343 2.91 32.32 -3.21
C ILE A 343 1.52 31.97 -3.70
N ARG A 344 1.39 30.78 -4.30
CA ARG A 344 0.10 30.19 -4.68
C ARG A 344 -0.12 28.88 -3.95
N LEU A 345 -1.30 28.70 -3.37
CA LEU A 345 -1.73 27.46 -2.75
C LEU A 345 -2.76 26.77 -3.64
N TYR A 346 -2.43 25.59 -4.16
CA TYR A 346 -3.38 24.71 -4.82
C TYR A 346 -4.03 23.79 -3.79
N ARG A 347 -5.35 23.97 -3.60
CA ARG A 347 -6.14 23.23 -2.61
C ARG A 347 -6.59 21.87 -3.13
N SER A 348 -7.00 21.81 -4.40
CA SER A 348 -7.54 20.62 -5.03
C SER A 348 -7.19 20.56 -6.52
N ASP A 349 -7.33 19.35 -7.10
CA ASP A 349 -7.17 19.06 -8.52
C ASP A 349 -5.82 19.44 -9.15
N TRP A 350 -4.82 19.77 -8.33
CA TRP A 350 -3.46 20.09 -8.78
C TRP A 350 -2.75 18.90 -9.41
N ASN A 351 -3.27 17.68 -9.25
CA ASN A 351 -2.77 16.51 -9.98
C ASN A 351 -2.79 16.72 -11.50
N GLU A 352 -3.71 17.53 -12.03
CA GLU A 352 -3.83 17.78 -13.46
C GLU A 352 -2.57 18.43 -14.05
N ILE A 353 -1.81 19.16 -13.23
CA ILE A 353 -0.48 19.70 -13.57
C ILE A 353 0.51 18.57 -13.92
N PHE A 354 0.37 17.41 -13.26
CA PHE A 354 1.27 16.27 -13.37
C PHE A 354 0.75 15.18 -14.33
N GLY A 355 -0.52 15.27 -14.72
CA GLY A 355 -1.20 14.37 -15.65
C GLY A 355 -2.37 13.62 -15.02
N THR A 356 -2.81 12.55 -15.69
CA THR A 356 -4.04 11.81 -15.32
C THR A 356 -3.78 10.50 -14.56
N ALA A 357 -2.52 10.19 -14.24
CA ALA A 357 -2.17 8.99 -13.49
C ALA A 357 -2.92 8.96 -12.15
N ARG A 358 -3.37 7.77 -11.77
CA ARG A 358 -4.20 7.56 -10.57
C ARG A 358 -3.48 8.01 -9.31
N GLU A 359 -2.18 7.77 -9.24
CA GLU A 359 -1.34 8.05 -8.09
C GLU A 359 -1.27 9.55 -7.79
N TYR A 360 -1.25 10.41 -8.81
CA TYR A 360 -1.29 11.86 -8.61
C TYR A 360 -2.63 12.33 -8.06
N ARG A 361 -3.74 11.77 -8.59
CA ARG A 361 -5.08 12.05 -8.05
C ARG A 361 -5.20 11.62 -6.59
N MET A 362 -4.67 10.44 -6.26
CA MET A 362 -4.66 9.94 -4.88
C MET A 362 -3.81 10.84 -3.97
N LEU A 363 -2.64 11.29 -4.41
CA LEU A 363 -1.82 12.22 -3.64
C LEU A 363 -2.54 13.57 -3.44
N ALA A 364 -3.10 14.16 -4.51
CA ALA A 364 -3.84 15.41 -4.45
C ALA A 364 -5.14 15.33 -3.65
N SER A 365 -5.64 14.12 -3.40
CA SER A 365 -6.80 13.91 -2.54
C SER A 365 -6.50 14.17 -1.06
N GLU A 366 -5.23 14.09 -0.66
CA GLU A 366 -4.75 14.22 0.72
C GLU A 366 -3.86 15.46 0.93
N TRP A 367 -3.06 15.81 -0.07
CA TRP A 367 -2.06 16.88 0.02
C TRP A 367 -2.52 18.13 -0.71
N CYS A 368 -2.18 19.30 -0.17
CA CYS A 368 -2.16 20.56 -0.90
C CYS A 368 -0.76 20.81 -1.47
N LEU A 369 -0.67 21.49 -2.61
CA LEU A 369 0.58 21.93 -3.21
C LEU A 369 0.70 23.46 -3.06
N LYS A 370 1.74 23.94 -2.38
CA LYS A 370 2.04 25.37 -2.24
C LYS A 370 3.27 25.70 -3.08
N VAL A 371 3.10 26.47 -4.15
CA VAL A 371 4.20 26.90 -5.01
C VAL A 371 4.65 28.29 -4.56
N ILE A 372 5.95 28.41 -4.27
CA ILE A 372 6.59 29.63 -3.81
C ILE A 372 7.70 29.97 -4.79
N VAL A 373 7.53 31.06 -5.53
CA VAL A 373 8.53 31.55 -6.49
C VAL A 373 9.30 32.68 -5.85
N VAL A 374 10.63 32.63 -5.92
CA VAL A 374 11.56 33.55 -5.26
C VAL A 374 12.49 34.17 -6.29
N GLY A 375 12.40 35.49 -6.47
CA GLY A 375 13.16 36.27 -7.45
C GLY A 375 14.55 36.71 -6.99
N GLU A 376 15.26 37.40 -7.89
CA GLU A 376 16.69 37.73 -7.77
C GLU A 376 17.10 38.40 -6.45
N SER A 377 16.35 39.39 -5.95
CA SER A 377 16.72 40.08 -4.70
C SER A 377 16.61 39.19 -3.47
N ALA A 378 15.60 38.32 -3.43
CA ALA A 378 15.44 37.34 -2.36
C ALA A 378 16.47 36.21 -2.47
N VAL A 379 16.84 35.79 -3.69
CA VAL A 379 17.97 34.88 -3.93
C VAL A 379 19.28 35.49 -3.43
N ALA A 380 19.53 36.77 -3.71
CA ALA A 380 20.72 37.47 -3.21
C ALA A 380 20.77 37.52 -1.69
N ALA A 381 19.62 37.79 -1.03
CA ALA A 381 19.52 37.73 0.42
C ALA A 381 19.87 36.34 0.99
N LEU A 382 19.40 35.27 0.33
CA LEU A 382 19.71 33.89 0.71
C LEU A 382 21.20 33.58 0.55
N LEU A 383 21.80 33.92 -0.60
CA LEU A 383 23.21 33.69 -0.88
C LEU A 383 24.14 34.49 0.03
N ALA A 384 23.73 35.70 0.42
CA ALA A 384 24.41 36.50 1.43
C ALA A 384 24.31 35.89 2.85
N GLY A 385 23.33 35.01 3.09
CA GLY A 385 23.06 34.45 4.42
C GLY A 385 22.40 35.45 5.37
N GLN A 386 21.57 36.35 4.83
CA GLN A 386 20.84 37.35 5.62
C GLN A 386 19.62 36.74 6.32
N ASP A 387 19.32 37.21 7.53
CA ASP A 387 18.14 36.76 8.29
C ASP A 387 16.81 37.00 7.55
N LEU A 388 16.74 38.01 6.68
CA LEU A 388 15.58 38.26 5.82
C LEU A 388 15.21 37.05 4.95
N ALA A 389 16.20 36.29 4.46
CA ALA A 389 15.95 35.10 3.67
C ALA A 389 15.40 33.95 4.52
N LYS A 390 15.88 33.80 5.76
CA LYS A 390 15.32 32.86 6.72
C LYS A 390 13.87 33.22 7.04
N GLN A 391 13.60 34.49 7.34
CA GLN A 391 12.24 34.99 7.60
C GLN A 391 11.32 34.74 6.41
N LEU A 392 11.79 34.93 5.18
CA LEU A 392 11.02 34.62 3.98
C LEU A 392 10.60 33.15 3.94
N ILE A 393 11.54 32.23 4.17
CA ILE A 393 11.23 30.79 4.14
C ILE A 393 10.27 30.43 5.28
N ASP A 394 10.50 30.92 6.50
CA ASP A 394 9.63 30.67 7.66
C ASP A 394 8.19 31.16 7.40
N GLN A 395 8.04 32.38 6.90
CA GLN A 395 6.72 32.94 6.61
C GLN A 395 6.09 32.25 5.40
N ALA A 396 6.81 32.12 4.28
CA ALA A 396 6.26 31.55 3.06
C ALA A 396 5.82 30.09 3.22
N THR A 397 6.39 29.32 4.15
CA THR A 397 6.01 27.93 4.43
C THR A 397 4.91 27.78 5.49
N THR A 398 4.47 28.89 6.10
CA THR A 398 3.33 28.88 7.04
C THR A 398 2.04 28.49 6.32
N TYR A 399 1.33 27.49 6.86
CA TYR A 399 0.08 27.01 6.30
C TYR A 399 -1.14 27.47 7.10
N HIS A 400 -2.01 28.23 6.45
CA HIS A 400 -3.31 28.63 6.99
C HIS A 400 -4.42 27.81 6.32
N GLY A 401 -4.92 26.79 7.02
CA GLY A 401 -5.98 25.93 6.52
C GLY A 401 -7.36 26.63 6.41
N PRO A 402 -8.38 25.96 5.84
CA PRO A 402 -9.70 26.54 5.54
C PRO A 402 -10.43 27.18 6.74
N GLY A 403 -10.12 26.78 7.98
CA GLY A 403 -10.71 27.33 9.20
C GLY A 403 -10.02 28.55 9.79
N THR A 404 -8.99 29.10 9.13
CA THR A 404 -8.24 30.26 9.63
C THR A 404 -9.08 31.54 9.54
N HIS A 405 -9.14 32.31 10.64
CA HIS A 405 -9.87 33.58 10.70
C HIS A 405 -9.34 34.61 9.68
N ASN A 406 -10.24 35.42 9.10
CA ASN A 406 -9.88 36.44 8.11
C ASN A 406 -8.88 37.46 8.64
N SER A 407 -9.01 37.89 9.91
CA SER A 407 -8.05 38.81 10.54
C SER A 407 -6.63 38.24 10.59
N THR A 408 -6.47 36.93 10.81
CA THR A 408 -5.17 36.25 10.76
C THR A 408 -4.62 36.22 9.33
N LYS A 409 -5.47 35.97 8.33
CA LYS A 409 -5.07 35.98 6.91
C LYS A 409 -4.62 37.38 6.47
N GLU A 410 -5.33 38.43 6.87
CA GLU A 410 -4.99 39.83 6.59
C GLU A 410 -3.67 40.24 7.26
N ALA A 411 -3.50 39.91 8.55
CA ALA A 411 -2.25 40.18 9.26
C ALA A 411 -1.05 39.49 8.61
N TYR A 412 -1.23 38.24 8.17
CA TYR A 412 -0.22 37.48 7.45
C TYR A 412 0.11 38.09 6.08
N ALA A 413 -0.89 38.52 5.30
CA ALA A 413 -0.66 39.21 4.03
C ALA A 413 0.13 40.52 4.21
N ASN A 414 -0.18 41.31 5.26
CA ASN A 414 0.56 42.52 5.60
C ASN A 414 2.01 42.22 5.98
N LEU A 415 2.26 41.15 6.73
CA LEU A 415 3.60 40.71 7.10
C LEU A 415 4.43 40.34 5.85
N LEU A 416 3.83 39.60 4.90
CA LEU A 416 4.48 39.26 3.63
C LEU A 416 4.81 40.51 2.81
N ALA A 417 3.90 41.49 2.74
CA ALA A 417 4.13 42.75 2.04
C ALA A 417 5.31 43.56 2.64
N GLN A 418 5.39 43.62 3.98
CA GLN A 418 6.50 44.27 4.67
C GLN A 418 7.84 43.57 4.37
N LEU A 419 7.83 42.24 4.36
CA LEU A 419 9.03 41.46 4.06
C LEU A 419 9.49 41.64 2.60
N ASP A 420 8.57 41.67 1.65
CA ASP A 420 8.86 41.96 0.24
C ASP A 420 9.50 43.35 0.06
N ALA A 421 8.97 44.36 0.75
CA ALA A 421 9.54 45.70 0.76
C ALA A 421 10.94 45.73 1.38
N ALA A 422 11.15 45.04 2.50
CA ALA A 422 12.45 44.96 3.18
C ALA A 422 13.52 44.29 2.29
N ILE A 423 13.18 43.20 1.60
CA ILE A 423 14.07 42.53 0.64
C ILE A 423 14.42 43.48 -0.51
N SER A 424 13.44 44.17 -1.07
CA SER A 424 13.66 45.17 -2.13
C SER A 424 14.63 46.26 -1.71
N ALA A 425 14.49 46.76 -0.47
CA ALA A 425 15.33 47.82 0.06
C ALA A 425 16.77 47.36 0.35
N ALA A 426 16.93 46.14 0.85
CA ALA A 426 18.25 45.57 1.15
C ALA A 426 19.02 45.15 -0.11
N PHE A 427 18.32 44.69 -1.15
CA PHE A 427 18.91 44.19 -2.40
C PHE A 427 18.23 44.83 -3.64
N PRO A 428 18.39 46.14 -3.87
CA PRO A 428 17.74 46.84 -4.98
C PRO A 428 18.31 46.47 -6.35
N THR A 429 19.59 46.07 -6.40
CA THR A 429 20.31 45.64 -7.61
C THR A 429 21.11 44.37 -7.30
N PRO A 430 20.46 43.20 -7.22
CA PRO A 430 21.13 41.95 -6.91
C PRO A 430 22.08 41.53 -8.03
N ASP A 431 23.27 41.05 -7.68
CA ASP A 431 24.20 40.39 -8.60
C ASP A 431 24.35 38.91 -8.23
N ASN A 432 23.59 38.07 -8.94
CA ASN A 432 23.61 36.62 -8.78
C ASN A 432 24.27 35.93 -10.00
N ALA A 433 25.00 36.65 -10.86
CA ALA A 433 25.52 36.11 -12.11
C ALA A 433 26.44 34.89 -11.88
N ALA A 434 27.30 34.96 -10.86
CA ALA A 434 28.17 33.85 -10.48
C ALA A 434 27.37 32.60 -10.05
N PHE A 435 26.29 32.77 -9.29
CA PHE A 435 25.42 31.67 -8.89
C PHE A 435 24.74 31.03 -10.10
N TRP A 436 24.13 31.84 -10.96
CA TRP A 436 23.43 31.36 -12.15
C TRP A 436 24.35 30.76 -13.21
N SER A 437 25.62 31.17 -13.27
CA SER A 437 26.61 30.61 -14.20
C SER A 437 26.91 29.12 -13.94
N LYS A 438 26.67 28.64 -12.71
CA LYS A 438 26.89 27.24 -12.33
C LYS A 438 25.82 26.28 -12.90
N GLY A 439 24.67 26.79 -13.32
CA GLY A 439 23.64 26.05 -14.07
C GLY A 439 22.95 24.88 -13.36
N GLY A 440 23.25 24.64 -12.08
CA GLY A 440 22.70 23.51 -11.32
C GLY A 440 21.31 23.77 -10.73
N VAL A 441 20.41 22.80 -10.87
CA VAL A 441 19.06 22.79 -10.26
C VAL A 441 19.14 22.71 -8.74
N ARG A 442 20.09 21.91 -8.24
CA ARG A 442 20.54 21.91 -6.85
C ARG A 442 21.96 22.45 -6.81
N ASN A 443 22.26 23.33 -5.87
CA ASN A 443 23.55 24.00 -5.79
C ASN A 443 24.00 24.17 -4.34
N HIS A 444 25.25 23.78 -4.06
CA HIS A 444 25.89 23.91 -2.75
C HIS A 444 25.88 25.33 -2.17
N ASP A 445 25.84 26.37 -3.01
CA ASP A 445 25.85 27.76 -2.57
C ASP A 445 24.63 28.09 -1.69
N TYR A 446 23.41 27.88 -2.21
CA TYR A 446 22.20 28.18 -1.46
C TYR A 446 21.91 27.10 -0.41
N GLU A 447 22.21 25.83 -0.70
CA GLU A 447 21.99 24.74 0.25
C GLU A 447 22.88 24.87 1.50
N GLY A 448 24.10 25.36 1.34
CA GLY A 448 24.98 25.67 2.45
C GLY A 448 24.35 26.71 3.39
N LYS A 449 23.68 27.73 2.83
CA LYS A 449 22.97 28.76 3.60
C LYS A 449 21.71 28.21 4.26
N LEU A 450 20.94 27.39 3.54
CA LEU A 450 19.78 26.70 4.11
C LEU A 450 20.15 25.81 5.29
N LYS A 451 21.28 25.10 5.24
CA LYS A 451 21.77 24.30 6.39
C LYS A 451 22.14 25.14 7.61
N VAL A 452 22.62 26.37 7.41
CA VAL A 452 22.92 27.30 8.51
C VAL A 452 21.62 27.81 9.14
N PHE A 453 20.64 28.20 8.32
CA PHE A 453 19.33 28.66 8.83
C PHE A 453 18.50 27.55 9.44
N PHE A 454 18.57 26.35 8.85
CA PHE A 454 17.78 25.18 9.19
C PHE A 454 18.72 23.98 9.35
N PRO A 455 19.25 23.73 10.57
CA PRO A 455 20.17 22.63 10.81
C PRO A 455 19.60 21.23 10.45
N SER A 456 18.28 21.09 10.36
CA SER A 456 17.58 19.86 9.94
C SER A 456 17.52 19.66 8.42
N TYR A 457 17.99 20.61 7.61
CA TYR A 457 17.91 20.56 6.15
C TYR A 457 18.57 19.27 5.59
N ASN A 458 17.79 18.49 4.84
CA ASN A 458 18.17 17.22 4.20
C ASN A 458 18.73 16.16 5.18
N THR A 459 18.37 16.24 6.47
CA THR A 459 18.77 15.24 7.49
C THR A 459 17.59 14.53 8.13
N LYS A 460 16.37 15.09 8.05
CA LYS A 460 15.15 14.49 8.57
C LYS A 460 14.26 13.95 7.46
N SER A 461 13.71 12.75 7.64
CA SER A 461 12.63 12.20 6.79
C SER A 461 11.23 12.54 7.31
N GLY A 462 11.12 12.95 8.57
CA GLY A 462 9.87 13.44 9.16
C GLY A 462 8.69 12.49 9.02
N GLY A 463 8.90 11.19 9.28
CA GLY A 463 7.84 10.19 9.21
C GLY A 463 7.53 9.64 7.82
N LEU A 464 8.07 10.19 6.72
CA LEU A 464 7.78 9.77 5.34
C LEU A 464 8.58 8.56 4.83
N MET A 465 8.68 7.49 5.62
CA MET A 465 9.46 6.28 5.24
C MET A 465 10.90 6.63 4.79
N SER A 466 11.25 6.31 3.53
CA SER A 466 12.56 6.58 2.92
C SER A 466 12.66 7.93 2.20
N ALA A 467 11.57 8.70 2.11
CA ALA A 467 11.61 10.02 1.51
C ALA A 467 12.53 10.94 2.32
N ARG A 468 13.30 11.76 1.62
CA ARG A 468 14.15 12.79 2.22
C ARG A 468 13.79 14.13 1.63
N PRO A 469 12.79 14.81 2.21
CA PRO A 469 12.52 16.18 1.84
C PRO A 469 13.72 17.07 2.15
N ASP A 470 13.87 18.15 1.40
CA ASP A 470 14.92 19.12 1.67
C ASP A 470 14.73 19.78 3.05
N LEU A 471 13.49 20.07 3.46
CA LEU A 471 13.18 20.55 4.81
C LEU A 471 11.82 20.02 5.29
N VAL A 472 11.75 19.68 6.57
CA VAL A 472 10.52 19.27 7.26
C VAL A 472 10.20 20.31 8.33
N ILE A 473 9.04 20.96 8.19
CA ILE A 473 8.49 21.91 9.16
C ILE A 473 7.65 21.13 10.18
N ASP A 474 6.72 20.30 9.69
CA ASP A 474 5.91 19.38 10.51
C ASP A 474 6.05 17.96 9.97
N ASP A 475 6.36 17.01 10.86
CA ASP A 475 6.51 15.59 10.51
C ASP A 475 5.18 14.99 10.04
N TYR A 476 5.22 14.14 9.01
CA TYR A 476 4.11 13.28 8.64
C TYR A 476 3.76 12.36 9.81
N THR A 477 2.58 12.55 10.37
CA THR A 477 2.09 11.75 11.51
C THR A 477 1.18 10.64 10.98
N PRO A 478 1.58 9.35 11.08
CA PRO A 478 0.70 8.24 10.74
C PRO A 478 -0.53 8.27 11.64
N CYS A 479 -1.70 8.02 11.07
CA CYS A 479 -2.96 8.03 11.80
C CYS A 479 -3.74 6.73 11.59
N SER A 480 -4.73 6.47 12.44
CA SER A 480 -5.54 5.26 12.38
C SER A 480 -6.92 5.56 12.95
N VAL A 481 -7.98 5.14 12.25
CA VAL A 481 -9.35 5.15 12.77
C VAL A 481 -9.40 4.40 14.10
N LEU A 482 -8.72 3.25 14.18
CA LEU A 482 -8.75 2.36 15.33
C LEU A 482 -7.94 2.84 16.54
N SER A 483 -7.06 3.83 16.36
CA SER A 483 -6.42 4.54 17.47
C SER A 483 -7.39 5.41 18.27
N ALA A 484 -8.59 5.68 17.75
CA ALA A 484 -9.66 6.30 18.52
C ALA A 484 -10.08 5.37 19.68
N PRO A 485 -10.12 5.87 20.93
CA PRO A 485 -10.43 5.05 22.10
C PRO A 485 -11.87 4.55 22.10
N MET A 486 -12.77 5.29 21.45
CA MET A 486 -14.21 5.07 21.43
C MET A 486 -14.77 5.39 20.03
N PRO A 487 -15.94 4.84 19.66
CA PRO A 487 -16.44 4.89 18.28
C PRO A 487 -17.09 6.22 17.89
N GLU A 488 -17.10 7.24 18.74
CA GLU A 488 -17.72 8.53 18.42
C GLU A 488 -16.94 9.30 17.36
N ALA A 489 -17.66 10.02 16.50
CA ALA A 489 -17.08 10.75 15.38
C ALA A 489 -15.99 11.75 15.79
N ASP A 490 -16.10 12.41 16.95
CA ASP A 490 -15.09 13.37 17.42
C ASP A 490 -13.79 12.69 17.84
N ALA A 491 -13.88 11.53 18.51
CA ALA A 491 -12.72 10.71 18.86
C ALA A 491 -12.02 10.20 17.59
N ILE A 492 -12.80 9.74 16.60
CA ILE A 492 -12.29 9.30 15.30
C ILE A 492 -11.63 10.47 14.56
N ASN A 493 -12.27 11.64 14.48
CA ASN A 493 -11.72 12.84 13.83
C ASN A 493 -10.41 13.30 14.49
N GLY A 494 -10.28 13.16 15.80
CA GLY A 494 -9.04 13.40 16.54
C GLY A 494 -7.96 12.41 16.15
N ALA A 495 -8.31 11.12 16.07
CA ALA A 495 -7.40 10.01 15.79
C ALA A 495 -6.89 9.99 14.33
N VAL A 496 -7.72 10.41 13.36
CA VAL A 496 -7.34 10.49 11.94
C VAL A 496 -6.75 11.84 11.54
N ARG A 497 -6.39 12.69 12.51
CA ARG A 497 -5.81 14.00 12.20
C ARG A 497 -4.38 13.84 11.67
N ARG A 498 -4.25 13.92 10.35
CA ARG A 498 -2.96 13.96 9.65
C ARG A 498 -2.38 15.36 9.74
N ALA A 499 -1.05 15.44 9.69
CA ALA A 499 -0.30 16.67 9.58
C ALA A 499 1.00 16.35 8.84
N ALA A 500 1.38 17.21 7.91
CA ALA A 500 2.70 17.25 7.31
C ALA A 500 2.92 18.61 6.67
N ASN A 501 4.07 19.22 6.88
CA ASN A 501 4.42 20.47 6.23
C ASN A 501 5.87 20.37 5.77
N ILE A 502 6.02 20.19 4.46
CA ILE A 502 7.26 19.72 3.87
C ILE A 502 7.67 20.64 2.74
N VAL A 503 8.97 20.85 2.59
CA VAL A 503 9.51 21.84 1.67
C VAL A 503 10.56 21.22 0.77
N GLU A 504 10.43 21.46 -0.52
CA GLU A 504 11.40 21.10 -1.55
C GLU A 504 11.93 22.36 -2.21
N PHE A 505 13.25 22.42 -2.40
CA PHE A 505 13.93 23.57 -3.00
C PHE A 505 14.47 23.21 -4.38
N THR A 506 14.43 24.18 -5.29
CA THR A 506 15.02 24.07 -6.62
C THR A 506 15.42 25.43 -7.16
N ALA A 507 16.45 25.47 -7.99
CA ALA A 507 16.90 26.68 -8.69
C ALA A 507 16.69 26.54 -10.20
N ILE A 508 16.07 27.54 -10.82
CA ILE A 508 15.72 27.53 -12.24
C ILE A 508 16.07 28.89 -12.86
N LYS A 509 17.22 28.95 -13.54
CA LYS A 509 17.76 30.20 -14.12
C LYS A 509 16.81 30.86 -15.12
N ASP A 510 16.29 30.11 -16.08
CA ASP A 510 15.27 30.61 -17.00
C ASP A 510 13.96 29.94 -16.62
N PHE A 511 13.21 30.59 -15.73
CA PHE A 511 12.03 29.97 -15.16
C PHE A 511 10.93 29.78 -16.19
N ALA A 512 10.39 28.57 -16.21
CA ALA A 512 9.13 28.23 -16.84
C ALA A 512 8.43 27.24 -15.89
N PHE A 513 7.13 27.40 -15.68
CA PHE A 513 6.39 26.58 -14.73
C PHE A 513 6.54 25.07 -15.03
N VAL A 514 6.55 24.70 -16.30
CA VAL A 514 6.79 23.32 -16.75
C VAL A 514 8.11 22.72 -16.23
N ARG A 515 9.18 23.52 -16.05
CA ARG A 515 10.46 23.04 -15.51
C ARG A 515 10.35 22.67 -14.02
N LEU A 516 9.59 23.45 -13.25
CA LEU A 516 9.27 23.12 -11.86
C LEU A 516 8.42 21.84 -11.80
N VAL A 517 7.44 21.71 -12.69
CA VAL A 517 6.60 20.52 -12.80
C VAL A 517 7.44 19.28 -13.11
N SER A 518 8.35 19.35 -14.08
CA SER A 518 9.28 18.26 -14.39
C SER A 518 10.15 17.88 -13.20
N TYR A 519 10.74 18.86 -12.50
CA TYR A 519 11.52 18.61 -11.29
C TYR A 519 10.73 17.85 -10.23
N LEU A 520 9.53 18.33 -9.88
CA LEU A 520 8.68 17.68 -8.89
C LEU A 520 8.28 16.28 -9.34
N ARG A 521 7.85 16.12 -10.59
CA ARG A 521 7.40 14.85 -11.16
C ARG A 521 8.49 13.79 -11.15
N GLU A 522 9.67 14.14 -11.64
CA GLU A 522 10.77 13.20 -11.88
C GLU A 522 11.55 12.88 -10.61
N GLN A 523 11.65 13.81 -9.66
CA GLN A 523 12.56 13.67 -8.52
C GLN A 523 11.87 13.56 -7.16
N LYS A 524 10.67 14.12 -6.99
CA LYS A 524 10.09 14.33 -5.66
C LYS A 524 8.78 13.58 -5.43
N LEU A 525 7.80 13.71 -6.33
CA LEU A 525 6.44 13.21 -6.11
C LEU A 525 6.35 11.70 -5.88
N GLY A 526 7.21 10.90 -6.52
CA GLY A 526 7.25 9.45 -6.30
C GLY A 526 7.43 9.06 -4.84
N ASN A 527 8.21 9.83 -4.08
CA ASN A 527 8.44 9.58 -2.66
C ASN A 527 7.18 9.85 -1.82
N TYR A 528 6.47 10.94 -2.10
CA TYR A 528 5.26 11.32 -1.38
C TYR A 528 4.06 10.43 -1.73
N ILE A 529 3.99 9.98 -2.99
CA ILE A 529 3.05 8.95 -3.43
C ILE A 529 3.29 7.68 -2.62
N ALA A 530 4.53 7.20 -2.54
CA ALA A 530 4.86 5.99 -1.78
C ALA A 530 4.52 6.13 -0.30
N ALA A 531 4.87 7.25 0.34
CA ALA A 531 4.53 7.51 1.73
C ALA A 531 3.00 7.51 1.96
N THR A 532 2.24 8.20 1.10
CA THR A 532 0.77 8.26 1.22
C THR A 532 0.11 6.90 0.91
N GLN A 533 0.68 6.09 0.02
CA GLN A 533 0.15 4.76 -0.29
C GLN A 533 0.37 3.78 0.85
N GLU A 534 1.57 3.78 1.43
CA GLU A 534 2.00 2.72 2.35
C GLU A 534 1.75 3.08 3.82
N GLN A 535 1.61 4.36 4.19
CA GLN A 535 1.36 4.85 5.55
C GLN A 535 -0.05 5.41 5.75
#